data_AF-A0A2D4ISH3-F1
#
_entry.id   AF-A0A2D4ISH3-F1
#
_cell.length_a   1.000
_cell.length_b   1.000
_cell.length_c   1.000
_cell.angle_alpha   90.00
_cell.angle_beta   90.00
_cell.angle_gamma   90.00
#
_symmetry.space_group_name_H-M   'P 1'
#
loop_
_entity.id
_entity.type
_entity.pdbx_description
1 polymer ?
#
loop_
_entity_poly.entity_id
_entity_poly.type
_entity_poly.pdbx_seq_one_letter_code
_entity_poly.pdbx_strand_id
1 'polypeptide(L)'
;APSMLMSDYCELVPKVPQGPRSHVERLQTEERWRGRAHITETAFGFLDSVEAPFPSPQLEETEVESGFEHPLLETASSFQLQHFNSLLLTPDNKPLDPGTLQHLKGIFATHDCHTTALHILKMDCQALRIIGVS
;
A
#
# COMPACT_ATOMS: atom_id res chain seq x y z
N ALA A 1 -25.67 -27.27 -18.68
CA ALA A 1 -25.33 -26.16 -17.76
C ALA A 1 -23.83 -25.95 -17.84
N PRO A 2 -23.34 -24.79 -18.32
CA PRO A 2 -21.90 -24.59 -18.46
C PRO A 2 -21.32 -24.19 -17.10
N SER A 3 -20.21 -24.83 -16.77
CA SER A 3 -19.37 -24.62 -15.60
C SER A 3 -18.67 -23.27 -15.67
N MET A 4 -18.97 -22.39 -14.71
CA MET A 4 -18.21 -21.17 -14.45
C MET A 4 -16.85 -21.53 -13.82
N LEU A 5 -15.81 -21.71 -14.63
CA LEU A 5 -14.43 -21.64 -14.17
C LEU A 5 -13.52 -21.25 -15.35
N MET A 6 -13.28 -19.96 -15.54
CA MET A 6 -12.02 -19.49 -16.10
C MET A 6 -11.82 -18.03 -15.69
N SER A 7 -11.00 -17.86 -14.67
CA SER A 7 -10.24 -16.66 -14.30
C SER A 7 -10.45 -15.41 -15.17
N ASP A 8 -11.24 -14.45 -14.67
CA ASP A 8 -11.27 -13.07 -15.19
C ASP A 8 -10.08 -12.24 -14.65
N TYR A 9 -8.94 -12.88 -14.38
CA TYR A 9 -7.72 -12.16 -14.03
C TYR A 9 -7.05 -11.69 -15.32
N CYS A 10 -7.33 -10.47 -15.73
CA CYS A 10 -6.52 -9.77 -16.72
C CYS A 10 -5.17 -9.46 -16.08
N GLU A 11 -4.18 -10.32 -16.27
CA GLU A 11 -2.79 -9.91 -16.10
C GLU A 11 -2.55 -8.68 -16.99
N LEU A 12 -2.06 -7.60 -16.38
CA LEU A 12 -1.63 -6.42 -17.10
C LEU A 12 -0.35 -6.78 -17.87
N VAL A 13 -0.51 -7.35 -19.07
CA VAL A 13 0.61 -7.63 -19.97
C VAL A 13 1.07 -6.31 -20.57
N PRO A 14 2.26 -5.77 -20.19
CA PRO A 14 2.76 -4.53 -20.75
C PRO A 14 2.94 -4.72 -22.25
N LYS A 15 2.19 -3.97 -23.05
CA LYS A 15 2.31 -4.01 -24.51
C LYS A 15 3.38 -3.00 -24.92
N VAL A 16 4.26 -3.43 -25.82
CA VAL A 16 5.22 -2.52 -26.47
C VAL A 16 4.43 -1.34 -27.08
N PRO A 17 4.77 -0.09 -26.75
CA PRO A 17 4.13 1.08 -27.33
C PRO A 17 4.19 1.02 -28.85
N GLN A 18 3.06 1.30 -29.51
CA GLN A 18 2.97 1.28 -30.97
C GLN A 18 3.74 2.49 -31.53
N GLY A 19 5.02 2.26 -31.84
CA GLY A 19 5.95 3.18 -32.50
C GLY A 19 6.16 2.86 -33.99
N PRO A 20 7.01 3.63 -34.69
CA PRO A 20 6.98 3.87 -36.15
C PRO A 20 7.10 2.64 -37.07
N ARG A 21 6.70 2.82 -38.35
CA ARG A 21 6.41 1.77 -39.34
C ARG A 21 7.63 1.05 -39.95
N SER A 22 8.86 1.35 -39.51
CA SER A 22 10.06 0.67 -40.02
C SER A 22 10.34 -0.63 -39.27
N HIS A 23 10.62 -1.71 -40.00
CA HIS A 23 10.88 -3.03 -39.42
C HIS A 23 12.08 -3.00 -38.45
N VAL A 24 13.12 -2.22 -38.78
CA VAL A 24 14.35 -2.12 -37.97
C VAL A 24 14.08 -1.37 -36.66
N GLU A 25 13.34 -0.25 -36.72
CA GLU A 25 12.98 0.52 -35.52
C GLU A 25 12.07 -0.27 -34.58
N ARG A 26 11.14 -1.07 -35.15
CA ARG A 26 10.31 -2.00 -34.38
C ARG A 26 11.16 -3.02 -33.64
N LEU A 27 12.15 -3.64 -34.31
CA LEU A 27 13.03 -4.64 -33.70
C LEU A 27 13.88 -4.04 -32.58
N GLN A 28 14.46 -2.86 -32.80
CA GLN A 28 15.24 -2.14 -31.77
C GLN A 28 14.39 -1.77 -30.55
N THR A 29 13.14 -1.35 -30.79
CA THR A 29 12.19 -1.04 -29.74
C THR A 29 11.84 -2.30 -28.95
N GLU A 30 11.48 -3.38 -29.62
CA GLU A 30 11.13 -4.69 -29.01
C GLU A 30 12.28 -5.28 -28.18
N GLU A 31 13.52 -5.17 -28.66
CA GLU A 31 14.73 -5.57 -27.92
C GLU A 31 14.93 -4.73 -26.65
N ARG A 32 14.83 -3.41 -26.77
CA ARG A 32 14.96 -2.49 -25.64
C ARG A 32 13.85 -2.68 -24.60
N TRP A 33 12.65 -3.08 -25.03
CA TRP A 33 11.53 -3.41 -24.15
C TRP A 33 11.73 -4.76 -23.45
N ARG A 34 12.23 -5.78 -24.13
CA ARG A 34 12.57 -7.06 -23.53
C ARG A 34 13.63 -6.90 -22.44
N GLY A 35 14.67 -6.10 -22.70
CA GLY A 35 15.69 -5.76 -21.70
C GLY A 35 15.15 -5.01 -20.47
N ARG A 36 14.03 -4.28 -20.60
CA ARG A 36 13.39 -3.56 -19.49
C ARG A 36 12.38 -4.41 -18.72
N ALA A 37 11.65 -5.30 -19.40
CA ALA A 37 10.67 -6.18 -18.77
C ALA A 37 11.32 -7.16 -17.78
N HIS A 38 12.54 -7.61 -18.07
CA HIS A 38 13.32 -8.48 -17.18
C HIS A 38 13.93 -7.77 -15.95
N ILE A 39 13.76 -6.45 -15.79
CA ILE A 39 14.27 -5.71 -14.62
C ILE A 39 13.26 -5.79 -13.45
N THR A 40 11.98 -6.01 -13.73
CA THR A 40 10.92 -6.06 -12.70
C THR A 40 10.47 -7.47 -12.33
N GLU A 41 10.92 -8.48 -13.06
CA GLU A 41 10.68 -9.88 -12.71
C GLU A 41 11.95 -10.46 -12.09
N THR A 42 11.81 -11.09 -10.93
CA THR A 42 12.85 -11.80 -10.20
C THR A 42 13.50 -12.90 -11.04
N ALA A 43 14.44 -12.54 -11.91
CA ALA A 43 15.31 -13.45 -12.63
C ALA A 43 16.75 -12.98 -12.43
N PHE A 44 17.49 -13.67 -11.57
CA PHE A 44 18.94 -13.49 -11.41
C PHE A 44 19.68 -14.01 -12.66
N GLY A 45 19.48 -13.35 -13.81
CA GLY A 45 20.26 -13.54 -15.03
C GLY A 45 21.64 -12.88 -14.97
N PHE A 46 22.05 -12.41 -13.80
CA PHE A 46 23.35 -11.78 -13.56
C PHE A 46 24.49 -12.80 -13.42
N LEU A 47 24.19 -14.11 -13.28
CA LEU A 47 25.21 -15.12 -12.96
C LEU A 47 25.89 -15.78 -14.16
N ASP A 48 25.46 -15.54 -15.40
CA ASP A 48 25.99 -16.25 -16.59
C ASP A 48 26.69 -15.34 -17.61
N SER A 49 27.20 -14.19 -17.16
CA SER A 49 28.14 -13.42 -17.96
C SER A 49 29.31 -13.02 -17.08
N VAL A 50 30.21 -13.98 -16.94
CA VAL A 50 31.58 -13.72 -16.52
C VAL A 50 32.13 -12.68 -17.51
N GLU A 51 32.69 -11.60 -16.95
CA GLU A 51 33.48 -10.58 -17.66
C GLU A 51 32.71 -9.36 -18.23
N ALA A 52 32.10 -8.58 -17.33
CA ALA A 52 31.98 -7.13 -17.53
C ALA A 52 32.52 -6.42 -16.27
N PRO A 53 33.37 -5.38 -16.41
CA PRO A 53 33.82 -4.63 -15.24
C PRO A 53 32.61 -3.95 -14.63
N PHE A 54 32.23 -4.42 -13.44
CA PHE A 54 31.27 -3.74 -12.58
C PHE A 54 31.71 -2.28 -12.44
N PRO A 55 30.90 -1.29 -12.86
CA PRO A 55 31.04 0.01 -12.24
C PRO A 55 30.61 -0.21 -10.79
N SER A 56 31.55 -0.02 -9.87
CA SER A 56 31.24 0.26 -8.49
C SER A 56 30.13 1.31 -8.45
N PRO A 57 29.13 1.20 -7.56
CA PRO A 57 28.17 2.28 -7.36
C PRO A 57 28.96 3.44 -6.74
N GLN A 58 29.56 4.26 -7.60
CA GLN A 58 29.97 5.60 -7.23
C GLN A 58 28.68 6.36 -7.05
N LEU A 59 28.33 6.52 -5.77
CA LEU A 59 27.43 7.55 -5.29
C LEU A 59 28.04 8.91 -5.67
N GLU A 60 27.90 9.32 -6.93
CA GLU A 60 28.07 10.71 -7.30
C GLU A 60 26.76 11.42 -6.96
N GLU A 61 26.72 11.93 -5.73
CA GLU A 61 25.80 12.99 -5.33
C GLU A 61 26.05 14.20 -6.24
N THR A 62 25.16 14.48 -7.19
CA THR A 62 24.56 15.82 -7.43
C THR A 62 23.76 15.83 -8.73
N GLU A 63 22.48 15.46 -8.64
CA GLU A 63 21.45 16.17 -9.39
C GLU A 63 20.32 16.41 -8.39
N VAL A 64 19.89 17.67 -8.26
CA VAL A 64 18.79 18.03 -7.38
C VAL A 64 17.52 17.45 -8.01
N GLU A 65 17.21 16.20 -7.69
CA GLU A 65 15.98 15.50 -8.08
C GLU A 65 14.82 16.13 -7.30
N SER A 66 14.45 17.33 -7.74
CA SER A 66 13.32 18.07 -7.22
C SER A 66 12.03 17.33 -7.58
N GLY A 67 11.42 16.71 -6.58
CA GLY A 67 9.96 16.72 -6.44
C GLY A 67 9.27 15.38 -6.20
N PHE A 68 9.96 14.24 -6.34
CA PHE A 68 9.36 12.94 -6.05
C PHE A 68 9.73 12.47 -4.65
N GLU A 69 8.77 12.53 -3.72
CA GLU A 69 8.90 11.87 -2.42
C GLU A 69 8.36 10.44 -2.52
N HIS A 70 9.17 9.47 -2.08
CA HIS A 70 8.72 8.09 -1.96
C HIS A 70 7.67 7.95 -0.85
N PRO A 71 6.67 7.06 -1.01
CA PRO A 71 5.70 6.80 0.04
C PRO A 71 6.41 6.23 1.27
N LEU A 72 6.03 6.76 2.44
CA LEU A 72 6.55 6.28 3.73
C LEU A 72 5.88 4.96 4.10
N LEU A 73 6.66 4.03 4.64
CA LEU A 73 6.17 2.77 5.20
C LEU A 73 5.95 2.92 6.70
N GLU A 74 4.71 2.71 7.15
CA GLU A 74 4.41 2.61 8.58
C GLU A 74 4.96 1.28 9.13
N THR A 75 5.92 1.35 10.05
CA THR A 75 6.54 0.17 10.68
C THR A 75 5.93 -0.19 12.03
N ALA A 76 5.04 0.67 12.55
CA ALA A 76 4.37 0.50 13.83
C ALA A 76 2.94 1.04 13.74
N SER A 77 2.12 0.65 14.71
CA SER A 77 0.76 1.18 14.84
C SER A 77 0.77 2.70 15.00
N SER A 78 -0.11 3.39 14.27
CA SER A 78 -0.32 4.84 14.39
C SER A 78 -1.16 5.21 15.62
N PHE A 79 -1.72 4.24 16.36
CA PHE A 79 -2.50 4.50 17.57
C PHE A 79 -1.63 4.99 18.73
N GLN A 80 -1.73 6.28 19.04
CA GLN A 80 -0.99 6.92 20.14
C GLN A 80 -1.79 6.89 21.46
N LEU A 81 -2.04 5.70 21.99
CA LEU A 81 -2.92 5.50 23.17
C LEU A 81 -2.50 6.33 24.41
N GLN A 82 -1.20 6.55 24.60
CA GLN A 82 -0.65 7.33 25.73
C GLN A 82 -1.02 8.82 25.68
N HIS A 83 -1.38 9.34 24.49
CA HIS A 83 -1.75 10.74 24.28
C HIS A 83 -3.25 10.90 24.06
N PHE A 84 -4.02 9.82 24.14
CA PHE A 84 -5.45 9.85 23.95
C PHE A 84 -6.13 10.50 25.16
N ASN A 85 -6.88 11.57 24.92
CA ASN A 85 -7.64 12.29 25.94
C ASN A 85 -9.14 12.09 25.70
N SER A 86 -9.87 11.73 26.75
CA SER A 86 -11.32 11.51 26.69
C SER A 86 -11.98 11.95 27.99
N LEU A 87 -13.27 12.30 27.89
CA LEU A 87 -14.09 12.53 29.08
C LEU A 87 -14.47 11.21 29.77
N LEU A 88 -14.49 10.10 29.03
CA LEU A 88 -14.79 8.76 29.55
C LEU A 88 -13.56 8.10 30.18
N LEU A 89 -12.39 8.28 29.58
CA LEU A 89 -11.12 7.76 30.08
C LEU A 89 -10.31 8.90 30.65
N THR A 90 -10.28 8.99 31.98
CA THR A 90 -9.46 9.97 32.70
C THR A 90 -7.96 9.70 32.46
N PRO A 91 -7.08 10.70 32.65
CA PRO A 91 -5.64 10.53 32.43
C PRO A 91 -4.98 9.39 33.23
N ASP A 92 -5.51 9.08 34.42
CA ASP A 92 -5.02 8.00 35.30
C ASP A 92 -5.94 6.75 35.27
N ASN A 93 -6.57 6.46 34.13
CA ASN A 93 -7.51 5.35 34.03
C ASN A 93 -6.82 4.00 34.30
N LYS A 94 -7.53 3.13 35.04
CA LYS A 94 -7.03 1.77 35.34
C LYS A 94 -7.59 0.76 34.34
N PRO A 95 -6.84 -0.30 34.02
CA PRO A 95 -7.37 -1.40 33.23
C PRO A 95 -8.64 -1.97 33.88
N LEU A 96 -9.70 -2.12 33.08
CA LEU A 96 -10.99 -2.66 33.50
C LEU A 96 -11.63 -1.93 34.69
N ASP A 97 -11.45 -0.61 34.77
CA ASP A 97 -12.13 0.21 35.78
C ASP A 97 -13.66 -0.04 35.77
N PRO A 98 -14.26 -0.51 36.88
CA PRO A 98 -15.67 -0.89 36.90
C PRO A 98 -16.63 0.24 36.58
N GLY A 99 -16.30 1.49 36.97
CA GLY A 99 -17.14 2.66 36.70
C GLY A 99 -17.19 2.97 35.20
N THR A 100 -16.03 2.95 34.55
CA THR A 100 -15.89 3.10 33.10
C THR A 100 -16.64 2.00 32.35
N LEU A 101 -16.48 0.74 32.77
CA LEU A 101 -17.18 -0.39 32.16
C LEU A 101 -18.70 -0.30 32.34
N GLN A 102 -19.17 0.13 33.51
CA GLN A 102 -20.60 0.33 33.76
C GLN A 102 -21.17 1.45 32.88
N HIS A 103 -20.44 2.55 32.72
CA HIS A 103 -20.87 3.65 31.85
C HIS A 103 -20.90 3.21 30.39
N LEU A 104 -19.85 2.53 29.91
CA LEU A 104 -19.79 1.98 28.55
C LEU A 104 -20.92 0.98 28.29
N LYS A 105 -21.21 0.08 29.23
CA LYS A 105 -22.37 -0.81 29.17
C LYS A 105 -23.69 -0.03 29.08
N GLY A 106 -23.82 1.06 29.82
CA GLY A 106 -24.96 1.96 29.75
C GLY A 106 -25.17 2.53 28.34
N ILE A 107 -24.09 2.99 27.69
CA ILE A 107 -24.14 3.52 26.32
C ILE A 107 -24.60 2.43 25.32
N PHE A 108 -24.07 1.21 25.42
CA PHE A 108 -24.52 0.12 24.55
C PHE A 108 -25.96 -0.31 24.82
N ALA A 109 -26.45 -0.18 26.06
CA ALA A 109 -27.82 -0.50 26.40
C ALA A 109 -28.83 0.55 25.91
N THR A 110 -28.40 1.80 25.68
CA THR A 110 -29.28 2.89 25.23
C THR A 110 -29.42 2.98 23.70
N HIS A 111 -28.54 2.34 22.93
CA HIS A 111 -28.54 2.38 21.48
C HIS A 111 -28.89 1.01 20.89
N ASP A 112 -29.58 1.00 19.76
CA ASP A 112 -29.89 -0.22 19.03
C ASP A 112 -28.70 -0.71 18.19
N CYS A 113 -28.73 -1.99 17.82
CA CYS A 113 -27.60 -2.63 17.13
C CYS A 113 -27.25 -1.97 15.78
N HIS A 114 -28.24 -1.44 15.06
CA HIS A 114 -28.00 -0.75 13.79
C HIS A 114 -27.22 0.55 14.00
N THR A 115 -27.60 1.37 14.98
CA THR A 115 -26.87 2.60 15.31
C THR A 115 -25.45 2.30 15.78
N THR A 116 -25.25 1.28 16.61
CA THR A 116 -23.90 0.84 17.02
C THR A 116 -23.07 0.41 15.82
N ALA A 117 -23.64 -0.39 14.91
CA ALA A 117 -22.94 -0.84 13.70
C ALA A 117 -22.52 0.34 12.80
N LEU A 118 -23.37 1.36 12.66
CA LEU A 118 -23.01 2.58 11.91
C LEU A 118 -21.86 3.36 12.55
N HIS A 119 -21.80 3.43 13.88
CA HIS A 119 -20.68 4.08 14.58
C HIS A 119 -19.37 3.32 14.37
N ILE A 120 -19.40 1.98 14.45
CA ILE A 120 -18.25 1.12 14.17
C ILE A 120 -17.79 1.32 12.72
N LEU A 121 -18.72 1.20 11.76
CA LEU A 121 -18.43 1.39 10.33
C LEU A 121 -17.77 2.74 10.05
N LYS A 122 -18.29 3.82 10.65
CA LYS A 122 -17.72 5.16 10.49
C LYS A 122 -16.27 5.20 10.99
N MET A 123 -16.00 4.68 12.18
CA MET A 123 -14.65 4.69 12.77
C MET A 123 -13.68 3.81 11.97
N ASP A 124 -14.12 2.63 11.53
CA ASP A 124 -13.31 1.75 10.68
C ASP A 124 -12.97 2.40 9.34
N CYS A 125 -13.94 3.02 8.67
CA CYS A 125 -13.70 3.73 7.42
C CYS A 125 -12.76 4.93 7.60
N GLN A 126 -12.78 5.61 8.75
CA GLN A 126 -11.82 6.67 9.06
C GLN A 126 -10.41 6.11 9.28
N ALA A 127 -10.27 5.04 10.06
CA ALA A 127 -8.99 4.39 10.33
C ALA A 127 -8.35 3.80 9.07
N LEU A 128 -9.17 3.24 8.17
CA LEU A 128 -8.74 2.71 6.87
C LEU A 128 -8.57 3.80 5.79
N ARG A 129 -8.73 5.07 6.14
CA ARG A 129 -8.62 6.22 5.22
C ARG A 129 -9.56 6.12 4.01
N ILE A 130 -10.72 5.46 4.17
CA ILE A 130 -11.78 5.42 3.16
C ILE A 130 -12.55 6.74 3.16
N ILE A 131 -12.75 7.34 4.33
CA ILE A 131 -13.41 8.65 4.51
C ILE A 131 -12.55 9.58 5.37
N GLY A 132 -12.78 10.88 5.27
CA GLY A 132 -12.11 11.89 6.12
C GLY A 132 -10.62 12.09 5.81
N VAL A 133 -10.19 11.79 4.58
CA VAL A 133 -8.83 12.07 4.10
C VAL A 133 -8.75 13.54 3.69
N SER A 134 -7.81 14.29 4.27
CA SER A 134 -7.53 15.70 3.98
C SER A 134 -6.03 15.92 3.80
#